data_AF-A0A1P9WZE5-F1
#
_entry.id   AF-A0A1P9WZE5-F1
#
_cell.length_a   1.000
_cell.length_b   1.000
_cell.length_c   1.000
_cell.angle_alpha   90.00
_cell.angle_beta   90.00
_cell.angle_gamma   90.00
#
_symmetry.space_group_name_H-M   'P 1'
#
loop_
_entity.id
_entity.type
_entity.pdbx_description
1 polymer ?
#
loop_
_entity_poly.entity_id
_entity_poly.type
_entity_poly.pdbx_seq_one_letter_code
_entity_poly.pdbx_strand_id
1 'polypeptide(L)'
;MNRACLSLILALLTLYTYAQSGYPPPCDEVRQVKLDTDQRKRLILSEFISSCVRNKYWTNDKGIILLREYQNEQGKSCWLLLPSIDDSYKDNPPNRFASFDGDIILVFDADSKQNVKPTVDDKTGLNQCLGQIIGDRVYSRPSVKSRWTDMVLPFTNRKMKEGTHRHELGNGGSLIIIFNSDGSYSKLLPV
;
A
#
# COMPACT_ATOMS: atom_id res chain seq x y z
N MET A 1 2.03 -11.96 -54.15
CA MET A 1 2.09 -11.41 -52.78
C MET A 1 3.28 -10.46 -52.71
N ASN A 2 3.04 -9.17 -52.51
CA ASN A 2 4.04 -8.11 -52.66
C ASN A 2 5.08 -8.17 -51.54
N ARG A 3 6.38 -8.18 -51.85
CA ARG A 3 7.48 -8.27 -50.86
C ARG A 3 7.39 -7.20 -49.76
N ALA A 4 6.85 -6.03 -50.08
CA ALA A 4 6.61 -4.94 -49.13
C ALA A 4 5.58 -5.29 -48.03
N CYS A 5 4.60 -6.16 -48.33
CA CYS A 5 3.56 -6.55 -47.37
C CYS A 5 4.11 -7.52 -46.31
N LEU A 6 5.05 -8.39 -46.70
CA LEU A 6 5.67 -9.36 -45.80
C LEU A 6 6.60 -8.67 -44.79
N SER A 7 7.31 -7.63 -45.22
CA SER A 7 8.19 -6.83 -44.36
C SER A 7 7.42 -6.01 -43.31
N LEU A 8 6.22 -5.52 -43.65
CA LEU A 8 5.37 -4.76 -42.73
C LEU A 8 4.81 -5.64 -41.61
N ILE A 9 4.43 -6.89 -41.93
CA ILE A 9 3.93 -7.87 -40.94
C ILE A 9 5.05 -8.28 -39.97
N LEU A 10 6.28 -8.45 -40.46
CA LEU A 10 7.42 -8.79 -39.59
C LEU A 10 7.76 -7.66 -38.61
N ALA A 11 7.70 -6.40 -39.07
CA ALA A 11 7.97 -5.23 -38.23
C ALA A 11 6.88 -5.02 -37.14
N LEU A 12 5.62 -5.34 -37.45
CA LEU A 12 4.52 -5.31 -36.50
C LEU A 12 4.66 -6.41 -35.43
N LEU A 13 5.17 -7.60 -35.79
CA LEU A 13 5.42 -8.68 -34.82
C LEU A 13 6.58 -8.37 -33.86
N THR A 14 7.61 -7.62 -34.29
CA THR A 14 8.72 -7.21 -33.42
C THR A 14 8.37 -6.09 -32.44
N LEU A 15 7.31 -5.30 -32.71
CA LEU A 15 6.84 -4.26 -31.78
C LEU A 15 6.02 -4.85 -30.62
N TYR A 16 5.39 -6.01 -30.82
CA TYR A 16 4.61 -6.67 -29.77
C TYR A 16 5.47 -7.35 -28.70
N THR A 17 6.69 -7.79 -29.03
CA THR A 17 7.54 -8.53 -28.08
C THR A 17 8.23 -7.63 -27.04
N TYR A 18 8.28 -6.31 -27.27
CA TYR A 18 8.91 -5.36 -26.33
C TYR A 18 7.97 -4.79 -25.28
N ALA A 19 6.68 -5.15 -25.27
CA ALA A 19 5.71 -4.55 -24.35
C ALA A 19 5.59 -5.24 -22.98
N GLN A 20 6.26 -6.38 -22.73
CA GLN A 20 6.13 -7.10 -21.45
C GLN A 20 7.45 -7.72 -20.99
N SER A 21 8.47 -6.90 -20.73
CA SER A 21 9.59 -7.34 -19.87
C SER A 21 9.19 -7.20 -18.40
N GLY A 22 8.34 -8.09 -17.93
CA GLY A 22 7.92 -8.22 -16.55
C GLY A 22 7.44 -9.64 -16.33
N TYR A 23 7.75 -10.23 -15.18
CA TYR A 23 7.16 -11.51 -14.77
C TYR A 23 5.64 -11.43 -15.01
N PRO A 24 4.99 -12.39 -15.69
CA PRO A 24 3.58 -12.25 -15.98
C PRO A 24 2.82 -12.08 -14.66
N PRO A 25 2.07 -10.99 -14.47
CA PRO A 25 1.26 -10.83 -13.28
C PRO A 25 0.15 -11.88 -13.26
N PRO A 26 -0.27 -12.37 -12.08
CA PRO A 26 0.33 -12.14 -10.76
C PRO A 26 1.44 -13.16 -10.46
N CYS A 27 2.45 -12.74 -9.71
CA CYS A 27 3.36 -13.66 -9.05
C CYS A 27 2.59 -14.62 -8.11
N ASP A 28 3.19 -15.74 -7.70
CA ASP A 28 2.53 -16.69 -6.81
C ASP A 28 2.63 -16.29 -5.32
N GLU A 29 3.55 -15.38 -4.98
CA GLU A 29 3.84 -14.96 -3.60
C GLU A 29 2.77 -14.05 -3.01
N VAL A 30 2.04 -13.28 -3.83
CA VAL A 30 1.03 -12.31 -3.36
C VAL A 30 -0.33 -12.63 -3.94
N ARG A 31 -1.28 -12.97 -3.07
CA ARG A 31 -2.63 -13.32 -3.45
C ARG A 31 -3.53 -12.09 -3.59
N GLN A 32 -4.17 -11.95 -4.75
CA GLN A 32 -5.25 -10.97 -4.90
C GLN A 32 -6.49 -11.43 -4.12
N VAL A 33 -7.07 -10.52 -3.34
CA VAL A 33 -8.34 -10.72 -2.63
C VAL A 33 -9.39 -9.72 -3.12
N LYS A 34 -10.66 -10.13 -3.07
CA LYS A 34 -11.78 -9.24 -3.40
C LYS A 34 -12.38 -8.68 -2.10
N LEU A 35 -12.23 -7.37 -1.90
CA LEU A 35 -12.74 -6.68 -0.71
C LEU A 35 -14.14 -6.10 -0.92
N ASP A 36 -14.53 -5.82 -2.16
CA ASP A 36 -15.78 -5.14 -2.54
C ASP A 36 -16.92 -6.12 -2.86
N THR A 37 -16.93 -7.28 -2.19
CA THR A 37 -17.92 -8.35 -2.42
C THR A 37 -19.35 -7.94 -2.03
N ASP A 38 -19.49 -6.96 -1.13
CA ASP A 38 -20.77 -6.41 -0.73
C ASP A 38 -20.81 -4.88 -0.89
N GLN A 39 -22.01 -4.33 -1.11
CA GLN A 39 -22.22 -2.91 -1.39
C GLN A 39 -21.71 -2.00 -0.27
N ARG A 40 -21.76 -2.45 0.99
CA ARG A 40 -21.29 -1.68 2.13
C ARG A 40 -19.77 -1.57 2.14
N LYS A 41 -19.04 -2.67 1.91
CA LYS A 41 -17.57 -2.61 1.77
C LYS A 41 -17.15 -1.75 0.58
N ARG A 42 -17.85 -1.86 -0.56
CA ARG A 42 -17.65 -0.99 -1.72
C ARG A 42 -17.82 0.50 -1.36
N LEU A 43 -18.88 0.84 -0.63
CA LEU A 43 -19.13 2.22 -0.17
C LEU A 43 -18.03 2.72 0.77
N ILE A 44 -17.63 1.91 1.75
CA ILE A 44 -16.55 2.23 2.69
C ILE A 44 -15.25 2.58 1.94
N LEU A 45 -14.86 1.74 0.98
CA LEU A 45 -13.63 1.96 0.21
C LEU A 45 -13.72 3.21 -0.66
N SER A 46 -14.83 3.39 -1.37
CA SER A 46 -15.07 4.56 -2.22
C SER A 46 -15.04 5.88 -1.44
N GLU A 47 -15.69 5.92 -0.27
CA GLU A 47 -15.71 7.10 0.59
C GLU A 47 -14.33 7.39 1.19
N PHE A 48 -13.58 6.36 1.58
CA PHE A 48 -12.23 6.51 2.11
C PHE A 48 -11.28 7.08 1.04
N ILE A 49 -11.26 6.50 -0.16
CA ILE A 49 -10.46 6.98 -1.30
C ILE A 49 -10.82 8.44 -1.63
N SER A 50 -12.12 8.74 -1.72
CA SER A 50 -12.60 10.10 -1.98
C SER A 50 -12.13 11.08 -0.90
N SER A 51 -12.07 10.65 0.36
CA SER A 51 -11.53 11.44 1.46
C SER A 51 -10.02 11.67 1.31
N CYS A 52 -9.25 10.65 0.92
CA CYS A 52 -7.81 10.77 0.69
C CYS A 52 -7.48 11.78 -0.41
N VAL A 53 -8.22 11.72 -1.52
CA VAL A 53 -8.07 12.67 -2.64
C VAL A 53 -8.45 14.09 -2.19
N ARG A 54 -9.63 14.26 -1.59
CA ARG A 54 -10.13 15.59 -1.16
C ARG A 54 -9.20 16.26 -0.15
N ASN A 55 -8.65 15.48 0.79
CA ASN A 55 -7.78 16.00 1.85
C ASN A 55 -6.30 16.04 1.45
N LYS A 56 -5.96 15.67 0.19
CA LYS A 56 -4.59 15.71 -0.35
C LYS A 56 -3.60 14.85 0.45
N TYR A 57 -4.03 13.70 0.96
CA TYR A 57 -3.12 12.75 1.61
C TYR A 57 -2.17 12.07 0.62
N TRP A 58 -2.51 12.13 -0.68
CA TRP A 58 -1.69 11.66 -1.78
C TRP A 58 -1.26 12.84 -2.65
N THR A 59 -0.05 12.75 -3.19
CA THR A 59 0.57 13.80 -4.02
C THR A 59 1.23 13.21 -5.23
N ASN A 60 1.23 13.93 -6.36
CA ASN A 60 1.87 13.51 -7.62
C ASN A 60 1.39 12.13 -8.11
N ASP A 61 0.10 11.84 -7.94
CA ASP A 61 -0.50 10.53 -8.27
C ASP A 61 0.27 9.35 -7.65
N LYS A 62 0.77 9.55 -6.42
CA LYS A 62 1.37 8.51 -5.60
C LYS A 62 0.59 8.37 -4.30
N GLY A 63 0.18 7.14 -4.05
CA GLY A 63 -0.71 6.76 -2.98
C GLY A 63 -1.13 5.30 -3.11
N ILE A 64 -1.10 4.59 -1.98
CA ILE A 64 -1.73 3.30 -1.78
C ILE A 64 -2.50 3.32 -0.46
N ILE A 65 -3.32 2.30 -0.24
CA ILE A 65 -4.02 2.09 1.02
C ILE A 65 -3.40 0.90 1.74
N LEU A 66 -3.12 1.07 3.02
CA LEU A 66 -2.78 -0.02 3.92
C LEU A 66 -4.05 -0.39 4.68
N LEU A 67 -4.58 -1.59 4.45
CA LEU A 67 -5.71 -2.14 5.18
C LEU A 67 -5.21 -3.13 6.22
N ARG A 68 -5.48 -2.89 7.50
CA ARG A 68 -5.27 -3.88 8.57
C ARG A 68 -6.59 -4.53 8.92
N GLU A 69 -6.68 -5.84 8.75
CA GLU A 69 -7.81 -6.64 9.22
C GLU A 69 -7.48 -7.23 10.60
N TYR A 70 -8.36 -7.00 11.57
CA TYR A 70 -8.19 -7.52 12.93
C TYR A 70 -9.53 -7.81 13.60
N GLN A 71 -9.48 -8.51 14.73
CA GLN A 71 -10.62 -8.62 15.66
C GLN A 71 -10.32 -7.77 16.88
N ASN A 72 -11.24 -6.88 17.26
CA ASN A 72 -11.09 -6.10 18.49
C ASN A 72 -11.26 -6.98 19.74
N GLU A 73 -11.08 -6.40 20.93
CA GLU A 73 -11.22 -7.13 22.21
C GLU A 73 -12.62 -7.73 22.44
N GLN A 74 -13.63 -7.22 21.72
CA GLN A 74 -15.01 -7.73 21.75
C GLN A 74 -15.25 -8.83 20.71
N GLY A 75 -14.21 -9.28 19.99
CA GLY A 75 -14.30 -10.27 18.92
C GLY A 75 -14.92 -9.74 17.62
N LYS A 76 -15.18 -8.44 17.49
CA LYS A 76 -15.76 -7.85 16.27
C LYS A 76 -14.70 -7.70 15.19
N SER A 77 -15.05 -8.08 13.97
CA SER A 77 -14.21 -7.85 12.79
C SER A 77 -14.08 -6.36 12.52
N CYS A 78 -12.86 -5.90 12.33
CA CYS A 78 -12.53 -4.50 12.13
C CYS A 78 -11.57 -4.33 10.95
N TRP A 79 -11.72 -3.20 10.26
CA TRP A 79 -10.75 -2.70 9.29
C TRP A 79 -10.15 -1.40 9.81
N LEU A 80 -8.83 -1.28 9.77
CA LEU A 80 -8.15 0.01 9.87
C LEU A 80 -7.56 0.34 8.50
N LEU A 81 -8.07 1.41 7.90
CA LEU A 81 -7.64 1.94 6.62
C LEU A 81 -6.67 3.09 6.87
N LEU A 82 -5.49 3.05 6.26
CA LEU A 82 -4.49 4.11 6.33
C LEU A 82 -4.04 4.51 4.91
N PRO A 83 -3.95 5.81 4.58
CA PRO A 83 -3.24 6.22 3.38
C PRO A 83 -1.73 6.02 3.58
N SER A 84 -1.03 5.60 2.54
CA SER A 84 0.44 5.61 2.50
C SER A 84 0.93 6.14 1.16
N ILE A 85 2.06 6.83 1.17
CA ILE A 85 2.72 7.37 -0.03
C ILE A 85 4.11 6.76 -0.25
N ASP A 86 4.61 5.96 0.68
CA ASP A 86 5.98 5.43 0.63
C ASP A 86 6.01 3.90 0.69
N ASP A 87 7.20 3.36 0.47
CA ASP A 87 7.45 1.92 0.46
C ASP A 87 7.70 1.33 1.86
N SER A 88 7.11 1.92 2.92
CA SER A 88 7.18 1.40 4.29
C SER A 88 6.68 -0.03 4.45
N TYR A 89 5.79 -0.50 3.56
CA TYR A 89 5.34 -1.89 3.54
C TYR A 89 6.51 -2.88 3.37
N LYS A 90 7.64 -2.47 2.79
CA LYS A 90 8.78 -3.36 2.54
C LYS A 90 9.44 -3.91 3.81
N ASP A 91 9.27 -3.23 4.94
CA ASP A 91 9.81 -3.68 6.24
C ASP A 91 9.09 -4.95 6.73
N ASN A 92 7.80 -5.07 6.39
CA ASN A 92 6.94 -6.18 6.76
C ASN A 92 5.86 -6.41 5.67
N PRO A 93 6.21 -6.98 4.50
CA PRO A 93 5.32 -6.99 3.35
C PRO A 93 4.14 -7.96 3.52
N PRO A 94 2.91 -7.59 3.12
CA PRO A 94 1.78 -8.50 3.15
C PRO A 94 1.81 -9.45 1.96
N ASN A 95 1.22 -10.63 2.13
CA ASN A 95 1.00 -11.60 1.06
C ASN A 95 -0.39 -11.47 0.41
N ARG A 96 -1.12 -10.39 0.71
CA ARG A 96 -2.45 -10.10 0.15
C ARG A 96 -2.54 -8.67 -0.36
N PHE A 97 -3.20 -8.51 -1.49
CA PHE A 97 -3.56 -7.19 -2.02
C PHE A 97 -4.96 -7.20 -2.64
N ALA A 98 -5.55 -6.03 -2.81
CA ALA A 98 -6.74 -5.82 -3.60
C ALA A 98 -6.53 -4.63 -4.55
N SER A 99 -7.29 -4.63 -5.64
CA SER A 99 -7.45 -3.47 -6.51
C SER A 99 -8.90 -3.00 -6.42
N PHE A 100 -9.09 -1.69 -6.30
CA PHE A 100 -10.40 -1.07 -6.22
C PHE A 100 -10.40 0.25 -6.99
N ASP A 101 -11.21 0.36 -8.04
CA ASP A 101 -11.31 1.55 -8.91
C ASP A 101 -9.95 2.13 -9.38
N GLY A 102 -8.96 1.25 -9.58
CA GLY A 102 -7.60 1.61 -10.01
C GLY A 102 -6.61 1.87 -8.86
N ASP A 103 -7.08 1.97 -7.62
CA ASP A 103 -6.21 2.08 -6.44
C ASP A 103 -5.78 0.71 -5.92
N ILE A 104 -4.57 0.67 -5.33
CA ILE A 104 -3.99 -0.53 -4.73
C ILE A 104 -4.16 -0.50 -3.21
N ILE A 105 -4.65 -1.62 -2.68
CA ILE A 105 -4.87 -1.83 -1.25
C ILE A 105 -4.00 -3.01 -0.82
N LEU A 106 -3.05 -2.77 0.07
CA LEU A 106 -2.25 -3.81 0.70
C LEU A 106 -2.95 -4.30 1.96
N VAL A 107 -3.16 -5.61 2.08
CA VAL A 107 -4.00 -6.20 3.13
C VAL A 107 -3.15 -6.95 4.15
N PHE A 108 -3.16 -6.47 5.38
CA PHE A 108 -2.38 -6.98 6.49
C PHE A 108 -3.28 -7.66 7.53
N ASP A 109 -2.80 -8.78 8.07
CA ASP A 109 -3.36 -9.32 9.31
C ASP A 109 -2.77 -8.58 10.50
N ALA A 110 -3.63 -8.12 11.41
CA ALA A 110 -3.23 -7.45 12.63
C ALA A 110 -3.78 -8.14 13.90
N ASP A 111 -3.16 -7.85 15.03
CA ASP A 111 -3.67 -8.26 16.35
C ASP A 111 -4.79 -7.33 16.85
N SER A 112 -5.38 -7.64 18.01
CA SER A 112 -6.46 -6.82 18.59
C SER A 112 -6.03 -5.41 18.97
N LYS A 113 -4.73 -5.17 19.07
CA LYS A 113 -4.10 -3.87 19.32
C LYS A 113 -3.68 -3.16 18.02
N GLN A 114 -4.12 -3.66 16.86
CA GLN A 114 -3.87 -3.09 15.54
C GLN A 114 -2.40 -3.19 15.08
N ASN A 115 -1.56 -3.96 15.78
CA ASN A 115 -0.19 -4.22 15.36
C ASN A 115 -0.22 -5.22 14.20
N VAL A 116 0.48 -4.88 13.13
CA VAL A 116 0.63 -5.78 11.99
C VAL A 116 1.40 -7.02 12.43
N LYS A 117 0.89 -8.21 12.14
CA LYS A 117 1.58 -9.47 12.41
C LYS A 117 2.84 -9.57 11.55
N PRO A 118 3.96 -10.08 12.07
CA PRO A 118 5.16 -10.27 11.28
C PRO A 118 4.92 -11.17 10.07
N THR A 119 5.44 -10.78 8.92
CA THR A 119 5.48 -11.60 7.71
C THR A 119 6.37 -12.82 7.94
N VAL A 120 5.83 -14.01 7.70
CA VAL A 120 6.55 -15.30 7.84
C VAL A 120 7.09 -15.83 6.51
N ASP A 121 6.59 -15.30 5.39
CA ASP A 121 6.97 -15.69 4.04
C ASP A 121 8.29 -15.03 3.59
N ASP A 122 8.81 -15.43 2.42
CA ASP A 122 10.00 -14.79 1.84
C ASP A 122 9.75 -13.31 1.53
N LYS A 123 10.29 -12.43 2.38
CA LYS A 123 10.20 -10.99 2.22
C LYS A 123 10.76 -10.50 0.89
N THR A 124 11.76 -11.18 0.32
CA THR A 124 12.40 -10.74 -0.92
C THR A 124 11.46 -10.98 -2.10
N GLY A 125 10.94 -12.20 -2.25
CA GLY A 125 9.93 -12.54 -3.26
C GLY A 125 8.67 -11.68 -3.13
N LEU A 126 8.15 -11.52 -1.92
CA LEU A 126 7.00 -10.64 -1.66
C LEU A 126 7.26 -9.20 -2.10
N ASN A 127 8.40 -8.61 -1.71
CA ASN A 127 8.72 -7.23 -2.07
C ASN A 127 8.93 -7.05 -3.58
N GLN A 128 9.54 -8.02 -4.24
CA GLN A 128 9.70 -8.01 -5.70
C GLN A 128 8.33 -8.03 -6.38
N CYS A 129 7.43 -8.90 -5.94
CA CYS A 129 6.10 -8.99 -6.52
C CYS A 129 5.23 -7.76 -6.22
N LEU A 130 5.17 -7.32 -4.96
CA LEU A 130 4.47 -6.10 -4.59
C LEU A 130 5.00 -4.89 -5.36
N GLY A 131 6.30 -4.83 -5.64
CA GLY A 131 6.89 -3.80 -6.49
C GLY A 131 6.31 -3.78 -7.91
N GLN A 132 6.00 -4.94 -8.49
CA GLN A 132 5.35 -5.03 -9.80
C GLN A 132 3.87 -4.64 -9.73
N ILE A 133 3.16 -5.06 -8.69
CA ILE A 133 1.73 -4.74 -8.48
C ILE A 133 1.51 -3.25 -8.22
N ILE A 134 2.34 -2.65 -7.36
CA ILE A 134 2.25 -1.25 -6.95
C ILE A 134 2.84 -0.33 -8.02
N GLY A 135 3.84 -0.80 -8.77
CA GLY A 135 4.54 -0.01 -9.78
C GLY A 135 5.17 1.24 -9.17
N ASP A 136 4.89 2.39 -9.75
CA ASP A 136 5.43 3.67 -9.30
C ASP A 136 4.52 4.40 -8.29
N ARG A 137 3.46 3.75 -7.79
CA ARG A 137 2.46 4.39 -6.92
C ARG A 137 2.97 4.81 -5.54
N VAL A 138 4.20 4.48 -5.15
CA VAL A 138 4.81 4.94 -3.90
C VAL A 138 6.22 5.50 -4.11
N TYR A 139 6.65 6.37 -3.21
CA TYR A 139 8.03 6.83 -3.12
C TYR A 139 8.91 5.74 -2.48
N SER A 140 10.10 5.54 -3.06
CA SER A 140 11.13 4.75 -2.39
C SER A 140 11.76 5.56 -1.26
N ARG A 141 11.72 5.04 -0.04
CA ARG A 141 12.38 5.72 1.09
C ARG A 141 13.89 5.74 0.84
N PRO A 142 14.56 6.89 1.08
CA PRO A 142 16.01 6.95 0.98
C PRO A 142 16.63 6.00 2.01
N SER A 143 17.77 5.41 1.67
CA SER A 143 18.57 4.67 2.66
C SER A 143 18.85 5.58 3.86
N VAL A 144 18.82 5.02 5.06
CA VAL A 144 19.05 5.76 6.30
C VAL A 144 20.42 6.43 6.24
N LYS A 145 20.43 7.75 6.06
CA LYS A 145 21.64 8.57 5.97
C LYS A 145 21.79 9.40 7.24
N SER A 146 23.01 9.48 7.73
CA SER A 146 23.32 10.37 8.84
C SER A 146 23.29 11.83 8.39
N ARG A 147 22.61 12.71 9.13
CA ARG A 147 22.59 14.16 8.91
C ARG A 147 23.19 14.91 10.10
N TRP A 148 23.71 16.10 9.84
CA TRP A 148 24.07 17.05 10.88
C TRP A 148 22.80 17.70 11.44
N THR A 149 22.79 17.99 12.74
CA THR A 149 21.67 18.64 13.44
C THR A 149 22.20 19.30 14.71
N ASP A 150 21.62 20.44 15.06
CA ASP A 150 21.93 21.25 16.24
C ASP A 150 21.15 20.82 17.50
N MET A 151 20.13 19.96 17.35
CA MET A 151 19.32 19.41 18.45
C MET A 151 20.04 18.41 19.37
N VAL A 152 21.29 18.03 19.07
CA VAL A 152 22.13 17.25 20.00
C VAL A 152 23.03 18.24 20.73
N LEU A 153 22.90 18.33 22.05
CA LEU A 153 23.64 19.26 22.92
C LEU A 153 25.12 19.41 22.49
N PRO A 154 25.69 20.63 22.58
CA PRO A 154 26.84 21.09 21.78
C PRO A 154 28.20 20.43 22.11
N PHE A 155 28.22 19.34 22.86
CA PHE A 155 29.44 18.68 23.31
C PHE A 155 29.78 17.39 22.56
N THR A 156 28.94 16.97 21.60
CA THR A 156 29.28 15.83 20.75
C THR A 156 28.95 16.12 19.28
N ASN A 157 29.94 16.04 18.39
CA ASN A 157 29.80 16.04 16.92
C ASN A 157 29.07 14.77 16.44
N ARG A 158 27.88 14.48 16.98
CA ARG A 158 27.12 13.29 16.64
C ARG A 158 26.17 13.61 15.48
N LYS A 159 26.41 12.95 14.35
CA LYS A 159 25.46 12.92 13.24
C LYS A 159 24.25 12.09 13.67
N MET A 160 23.04 12.61 13.54
CA MET A 160 21.81 11.84 13.77
C MET A 160 21.52 10.99 12.53
N LYS A 161 21.17 9.71 12.73
CA LYS A 161 20.69 8.84 11.65
C LYS A 161 19.18 8.98 11.42
N GLU A 162 18.47 9.60 12.35
CA GLU A 162 17.02 9.72 12.31
C GLU A 162 16.58 11.14 11.89
N GLY A 163 15.44 11.20 11.20
CA GLY A 163 14.75 12.46 10.91
C GLY A 163 14.28 13.14 12.20
N THR A 164 13.84 14.40 12.09
CA THR A 164 13.17 15.03 13.23
C THR A 164 11.86 14.28 13.45
N HIS A 165 11.72 13.61 14.60
CA HIS A 165 10.43 13.08 15.06
C HIS A 165 9.49 14.26 15.23
N ARG A 166 8.72 14.57 14.19
CA ARG A 166 7.61 15.52 14.31
C ARG A 166 6.53 14.76 15.05
N HIS A 167 6.14 15.24 16.23
CA HIS A 167 4.94 14.77 16.91
C HIS A 167 3.73 15.26 16.09
N GLU A 168 3.46 14.60 14.97
CA GLU A 168 2.18 14.74 14.31
C GLU A 168 1.15 14.02 15.18
N LEU A 169 0.46 14.79 16.03
CA LEU A 169 -0.69 14.36 16.84
C LEU A 169 -1.94 14.10 15.96
N GLY A 170 -1.73 13.68 14.71
CA GLY A 170 -2.76 13.52 13.70
C GLY A 170 -2.75 12.11 13.16
N ASN A 171 -3.88 11.42 13.31
CA ASN A 171 -4.18 10.20 12.59
C ASN A 171 -4.42 10.52 11.12
N GLY A 172 -3.33 10.80 10.38
CA GLY A 172 -3.29 11.34 9.02
C GLY A 172 -4.18 10.58 8.04
N GLY A 173 -5.47 10.92 8.04
CA GLY A 173 -6.48 10.32 7.17
C GLY A 173 -6.90 8.89 7.48
N SER A 174 -6.53 8.31 8.62
CA SER A 174 -6.89 6.93 8.94
C SER A 174 -8.34 6.79 9.40
N LEU A 175 -8.93 5.62 9.11
CA LEU A 175 -10.33 5.31 9.40
C LEU A 175 -10.46 3.89 9.95
N ILE A 176 -11.08 3.75 11.11
CA ILE A 176 -11.46 2.45 11.66
C ILE A 176 -12.92 2.17 11.30
N ILE A 177 -13.16 0.96 10.80
CA ILE A 177 -14.48 0.39 10.56
C ILE A 177 -14.67 -0.79 11.49
N ILE A 178 -15.78 -0.80 12.22
CA ILE A 178 -16.20 -1.94 13.04
C ILE A 178 -17.43 -2.56 12.40
N PHE A 179 -17.36 -3.82 12.02
CA PHE A 179 -18.49 -4.55 11.47
C PHE A 179 -19.34 -5.16 12.60
N ASN A 180 -20.63 -4.86 12.58
CA ASN A 180 -21.60 -5.42 13.52
C ASN A 180 -22.19 -6.72 12.97
N SER A 181 -22.70 -7.57 13.88
CA SER A 181 -23.31 -8.86 13.52
C SER A 181 -24.63 -8.73 12.75
N ASP A 182 -25.32 -7.59 12.88
CA ASP A 182 -26.54 -7.26 12.16
C ASP A 182 -26.28 -6.80 10.71
N GLY A 183 -25.02 -6.78 10.26
CA GLY A 183 -24.63 -6.32 8.93
C GLY A 183 -24.39 -4.80 8.83
N SER A 184 -24.67 -4.03 9.87
CA SER A 184 -24.29 -2.61 9.93
C SER A 184 -22.79 -2.43 10.19
N TYR A 185 -22.33 -1.18 10.20
CA TYR A 185 -20.95 -0.85 10.55
C TYR A 185 -20.87 0.52 11.21
N SER A 186 -19.85 0.70 12.04
CA SER A 186 -19.54 1.97 12.70
C SER A 186 -18.19 2.48 12.22
N LYS A 187 -18.07 3.81 12.08
CA LYS A 187 -16.83 4.50 11.75
C LYS A 187 -16.25 5.14 13.00
N LEU A 188 -14.96 4.96 13.23
CA LEU A 188 -14.22 5.65 14.27
C LEU A 188 -12.99 6.31 13.65
N LEU A 189 -12.75 7.58 14.00
CA LEU A 189 -11.46 8.20 13.75
C LEU A 189 -10.53 7.71 14.85
N PRO A 190 -9.35 7.16 14.52
CA PRO A 190 -8.38 6.85 15.56
C PRO A 190 -8.00 8.16 16.26
N VAL A 191 -7.77 8.07 17.57
CA VAL A 191 -7.36 9.19 18.44
C VAL A 191 -5.85 9.23 18.54
#